data_AF-A0A7S2I2Q0-F1
#
_entry.id   AF-A0A7S2I2Q0-F1
#
_cell.length_a   1.000
_cell.length_b   1.000
_cell.length_c   1.000
_cell.angle_alpha   90.00
_cell.angle_beta   90.00
_cell.angle_gamma   90.00
#
_symmetry.space_group_name_H-M   'P 1'
#
loop_
_entity.id
_entity.type
_entity.pdbx_description
1 polymer ?
#
loop_
_entity_poly.entity_id
_entity_poly.type
_entity_poly.pdbx_seq_one_letter_code
_entity_poly.pdbx_strand_id
1 'polypeptide(L)'
;VHYATGKNSTVLRVQMGLIDRGADVSWLSQYTFERDILFPPLAAIEILKDSVEGSMLVLDGRFTLNMFSLTLEQAMARASKVVREIGSNLLLDLRAACAWAAHDAQMAQRTRLKEALERGPLSQPD
;
A
#
# COMPACT_ATOMS: atom_id res chain seq x y z
N VAL A 1 5.15 -21.96 -31.30
CA VAL A 1 6.51 -22.13 -30.73
C VAL A 1 7.45 -22.55 -31.86
N HIS A 2 8.00 -21.59 -32.61
CA HIS A 2 8.78 -21.90 -33.83
C HIS A 2 10.26 -22.26 -33.54
N TYR A 3 10.74 -21.94 -32.34
CA TYR A 3 12.13 -22.15 -31.90
C TYR A 3 12.40 -23.54 -31.28
N ALA A 4 11.35 -24.32 -31.00
CA ALA A 4 11.44 -25.62 -30.32
C ALA A 4 11.37 -26.83 -31.28
N THR A 5 11.11 -26.58 -32.57
CA THR A 5 10.98 -27.63 -33.59
C THR A 5 12.35 -28.11 -34.05
N GLY A 6 12.71 -29.35 -33.71
CA GLY A 6 13.85 -30.07 -34.31
C GLY A 6 14.87 -30.70 -33.34
N LYS A 7 14.76 -30.44 -32.03
CA LYS A 7 15.60 -31.05 -30.97
C LYS A 7 14.75 -31.29 -29.72
N ASN A 8 15.15 -32.23 -28.86
CA ASN A 8 14.54 -32.42 -27.54
C ASN A 8 14.50 -31.08 -26.80
N SER A 9 13.32 -30.50 -26.69
CA SER A 9 13.12 -29.15 -26.17
C SER A 9 12.11 -29.19 -25.02
N THR A 10 12.23 -28.25 -24.09
CA THR A 10 11.30 -28.11 -22.98
C THR A 10 10.68 -26.73 -23.02
N VAL A 11 9.36 -26.66 -22.93
CA VAL A 11 8.62 -25.40 -22.79
C VAL A 11 7.89 -25.42 -21.46
N LEU A 12 8.16 -24.39 -20.66
CA LEU A 12 7.42 -24.12 -19.45
C LEU A 12 6.31 -23.12 -19.80
N ARG A 13 5.06 -23.58 -19.77
CA ARG A 13 3.89 -22.71 -19.84
C ARG A 13 3.51 -22.32 -18.43
N VAL A 14 3.48 -21.02 -18.15
CA VAL A 14 3.16 -20.54 -16.81
C VAL A 14 1.90 -19.71 -16.81
N GLN A 15 0.97 -20.06 -15.93
CA GLN A 15 -0.20 -19.26 -15.66
C GLN A 15 0.10 -18.25 -14.55
N MET A 16 0.02 -16.96 -14.88
CA MET A 16 0.15 -15.87 -13.90
C MET A 16 -1.21 -15.52 -13.30
N GLY A 17 -1.29 -15.52 -11.98
CA GLY A 17 -2.48 -15.10 -11.24
C GLY A 17 -2.48 -13.59 -10.93
N LEU A 18 -3.47 -13.15 -10.17
CA LEU A 18 -3.54 -11.76 -9.67
C LEU A 18 -2.44 -11.47 -8.62
N ILE A 19 -2.05 -12.49 -7.86
CA ILE A 19 -1.07 -12.40 -6.77
C ILE A 19 0.32 -12.77 -7.29
N ASP A 20 0.43 -13.91 -7.97
CA ASP A 20 1.69 -14.44 -8.52
C ASP A 20 2.00 -13.87 -9.92
N ARG A 21 2.08 -12.54 -10.02
CA ARG A 21 2.39 -11.84 -11.27
C ARG A 21 3.82 -11.28 -11.26
N GLY A 22 4.56 -11.51 -12.33
CA GLY A 22 5.85 -10.88 -12.55
C GLY A 22 5.73 -9.42 -13.01
N ALA A 23 6.82 -8.67 -12.90
CA ALA A 23 6.92 -7.30 -13.38
C ALA A 23 7.18 -7.28 -14.89
N ASP A 24 6.41 -6.47 -15.63
CA ASP A 24 6.67 -6.24 -17.05
C ASP A 24 7.86 -5.29 -17.23
N VAL A 25 8.95 -5.80 -17.79
CA VAL A 25 10.20 -5.08 -18.02
C VAL A 25 10.51 -4.95 -19.50
N SER A 26 9.52 -5.15 -20.38
CA SER A 26 9.71 -5.08 -21.83
C SER A 26 10.27 -3.72 -22.29
N TRP A 27 10.03 -2.65 -21.53
CA TRP A 27 10.59 -1.32 -21.78
C TRP A 27 12.12 -1.23 -21.62
N LEU A 28 12.73 -2.18 -20.90
CA LEU A 28 14.19 -2.33 -20.74
C LEU A 28 14.78 -3.39 -21.67
N SER A 29 13.94 -4.15 -22.38
CA SER A 29 14.42 -5.28 -23.17
C SER A 29 15.20 -4.80 -24.40
N GLN A 30 16.25 -5.55 -24.75
CA GLN A 30 16.96 -5.37 -26.02
C GLN A 30 16.15 -5.98 -27.19
N TYR A 31 15.12 -6.78 -26.91
CA TYR A 31 14.28 -7.45 -27.89
C TYR A 31 12.88 -6.83 -27.90
N THR A 32 12.70 -5.74 -28.64
CA THR A 32 11.48 -4.93 -28.64
C THR A 32 10.20 -5.70 -28.98
N PHE A 33 10.31 -6.81 -29.71
CA PHE A 33 9.16 -7.62 -30.12
C PHE A 33 8.89 -8.81 -29.18
N GLU A 34 9.71 -8.98 -28.15
CA GLU A 34 9.56 -10.00 -27.13
C GLU A 34 9.14 -9.35 -25.81
N ARG A 35 8.19 -9.98 -25.13
CA ARG A 35 7.68 -9.48 -23.86
C ARG A 35 8.46 -10.12 -22.74
N ASP A 36 9.07 -9.28 -21.89
CA ASP A 36 9.89 -9.74 -20.78
C ASP A 36 9.15 -9.55 -19.45
N ILE A 37 8.89 -10.67 -18.77
CA ILE A 37 8.25 -10.69 -17.45
C ILE A 37 9.27 -11.18 -16.43
N LEU A 38 9.66 -10.31 -15.50
CA LEU A 38 10.62 -10.61 -14.45
C LEU A 38 9.91 -11.05 -13.17
N PHE A 39 10.32 -12.19 -12.63
CA PHE A 39 9.85 -12.68 -11.32
C PHE A 39 10.88 -12.38 -10.23
N PRO A 40 10.44 -12.15 -8.97
CA PRO A 40 11.34 -11.91 -7.85
C PRO A 40 12.21 -13.14 -7.55
N PRO A 41 13.35 -12.95 -6.85
CA PRO A 41 14.14 -14.06 -6.32
C PRO A 41 13.30 -15.00 -5.44
N LEU A 42 13.69 -16.28 -5.40
CA LEU A 42 13.01 -17.33 -4.63
C LEU A 42 11.57 -17.64 -5.08
N ALA A 43 11.18 -17.21 -6.30
CA ALA A 43 9.97 -17.69 -6.94
C ALA A 43 10.00 -19.23 -7.05
N ALA A 44 9.00 -19.90 -6.50
CA ALA A 44 8.84 -21.34 -6.63
C ALA A 44 7.97 -21.67 -7.86
N ILE A 45 8.26 -22.79 -8.51
CA ILE A 45 7.45 -23.33 -9.60
C ILE A 45 6.84 -24.65 -9.13
N GLU A 46 5.52 -24.74 -9.20
CA GLU A 46 4.77 -25.99 -9.03
C GLU A 46 4.37 -26.51 -10.41
N ILE A 47 4.75 -27.74 -10.74
CA ILE A 47 4.34 -28.38 -12.00
C ILE A 47 2.97 -29.01 -11.79
N LEU A 48 1.98 -28.54 -12.56
CA LEU A 48 0.60 -29.01 -12.50
C LEU A 48 0.36 -30.17 -13.44
N LYS A 49 0.96 -30.11 -14.63
CA LYS A 49 0.79 -31.10 -15.68
C LYS A 49 2.02 -31.12 -16.56
N ASP A 50 2.40 -32.32 -17.00
CA ASP A 50 3.36 -32.54 -18.05
C ASP A 50 2.69 -33.20 -19.26
N SER A 51 3.23 -32.92 -20.45
CA SER A 51 2.81 -33.56 -21.68
C SER A 51 3.93 -33.53 -22.71
N VAL A 52 3.87 -34.43 -23.69
CA VAL A 52 4.85 -34.48 -24.78
C VAL A 52 4.15 -34.19 -26.09
N GLU A 53 4.63 -33.16 -26.79
CA GLU A 53 4.15 -32.75 -28.11
C GLU A 53 5.27 -33.00 -29.14
N GLY A 54 5.26 -34.18 -29.77
CA GLY A 54 6.30 -34.60 -30.70
C GLY A 54 7.66 -34.83 -30.01
N SER A 55 8.60 -33.90 -30.20
CA SER A 55 9.92 -33.91 -29.54
C SER A 55 10.04 -32.90 -28.39
N MET A 56 8.92 -32.26 -28.02
CA MET A 56 8.87 -31.19 -27.04
C MET A 56 8.20 -31.64 -25.74
N LEU A 57 8.87 -31.49 -24.60
CA LEU A 57 8.28 -31.62 -23.27
C LEU A 57 7.59 -30.30 -22.90
N VAL A 58 6.30 -30.34 -22.68
CA VAL A 58 5.49 -29.20 -22.24
C VAL A 58 5.17 -29.37 -20.77
N LEU A 59 5.64 -28.43 -19.95
CA LEU A 59 5.37 -28.37 -18.53
C LEU A 59 4.42 -27.20 -18.26
N ASP A 60 3.23 -27.51 -17.75
CA ASP A 60 2.29 -26.51 -17.23
C ASP A 60 2.63 -26.25 -15.76
N GLY A 61 3.06 -25.03 -15.47
CA GLY A 61 3.48 -24.62 -14.14
C GLY A 61 2.67 -23.45 -13.59
N ARG A 62 2.64 -23.36 -12.26
CA ARG A 62 2.20 -22.18 -11.52
C ARG A 62 3.39 -21.61 -10.75
N PHE A 63 3.59 -20.29 -10.83
CA PHE A 63 4.54 -19.61 -9.97
C PHE A 63 3.91 -19.31 -8.61
N THR A 64 4.72 -19.41 -7.56
CA THR A 64 4.42 -18.91 -6.22
C THR A 64 5.50 -17.90 -5.87
N LEU A 65 5.15 -16.61 -5.84
CA LEU A 65 6.13 -15.52 -5.78
C LEU A 65 6.42 -15.04 -4.35
N ASN A 66 5.42 -15.01 -3.48
CA ASN A 66 5.58 -14.69 -2.05
C ASN A 66 4.23 -14.84 -1.31
N MET A 67 4.24 -15.54 -0.17
CA MET A 67 3.06 -15.81 0.68
C MET A 67 2.71 -14.70 1.69
N PHE A 68 3.52 -13.63 1.80
CA PHE A 68 3.34 -12.59 2.84
C PHE A 68 3.01 -11.20 2.29
N SER A 69 3.03 -11.01 0.98
CA SER A 69 2.68 -9.74 0.34
C SER A 69 1.17 -9.60 0.17
N LEU A 70 0.63 -8.45 0.57
CA LEU A 70 -0.76 -8.07 0.28
C LEU A 70 -0.97 -7.99 -1.24
N THR A 71 -2.17 -8.32 -1.71
CA THR A 71 -2.54 -8.00 -3.09
C THR A 71 -2.50 -6.49 -3.32
N LEU A 72 -2.42 -6.04 -4.58
CA LEU A 72 -2.41 -4.61 -4.90
C LEU A 72 -3.62 -3.89 -4.29
N GLU A 73 -4.80 -4.51 -4.38
CA GLU A 73 -6.06 -3.99 -3.84
C GLU A 73 -5.99 -3.87 -2.32
N GLN A 74 -5.44 -4.89 -1.65
CA GLN A 74 -5.26 -4.89 -0.20
C GLN A 74 -4.23 -3.84 0.24
N ALA A 75 -3.15 -3.65 -0.53
CA ALA A 75 -2.15 -2.62 -0.27
C ALA A 75 -2.75 -1.21 -0.40
N MET A 76 -3.53 -0.96 -1.47
CA MET A 76 -4.24 0.30 -1.68
C MET A 76 -5.29 0.56 -0.59
N ALA A 77 -6.05 -0.46 -0.19
CA ALA A 77 -7.03 -0.36 0.88
C ALA A 77 -6.36 -0.03 2.22
N ARG A 78 -5.24 -0.68 2.53
CA ARG A 78 -4.45 -0.41 3.73
C ARG A 78 -3.92 1.02 3.75
N ALA A 79 -3.32 1.49 2.65
CA ALA A 79 -2.82 2.85 2.54
C ALA A 79 -3.95 3.89 2.73
N SER A 80 -5.10 3.67 2.07
CA SER A 80 -6.28 4.54 2.18
C SER A 80 -6.84 4.57 3.61
N LYS A 81 -6.87 3.43 4.30
CA LYS A 81 -7.32 3.34 5.68
C LYS A 81 -6.42 4.14 6.62
N VAL A 82 -5.11 3.97 6.52
CA VAL A 82 -4.13 4.68 7.37
C VAL A 82 -4.27 6.19 7.24
N VAL A 83 -4.35 6.71 6.00
CA VAL A 83 -4.49 8.15 5.77
C VAL A 83 -5.80 8.69 6.36
N ARG A 84 -6.90 7.95 6.23
CA ARG A 84 -8.20 8.34 6.81
C ARG A 84 -8.18 8.34 8.34
N GLU A 85 -7.52 7.37 8.95
CA GLU A 85 -7.36 7.30 10.42
C GLU A 85 -6.54 8.48 10.95
N ILE A 86 -5.44 8.83 10.27
CA ILE A 86 -4.63 10.01 10.62
C ILE A 86 -5.49 11.28 10.58
N GLY A 87 -6.26 11.49 9.50
CA GLY A 87 -7.13 12.66 9.38
C GLY A 87 -8.20 12.73 10.47
N SER A 88 -8.77 11.59 10.85
CA SER A 88 -9.76 11.50 11.92
C SER A 88 -9.17 11.85 13.29
N ASN A 89 -7.97 11.34 13.59
CA ASN A 89 -7.26 11.62 14.84
C ASN A 89 -6.86 13.09 14.93
N LEU A 90 -6.31 13.66 13.85
CA LEU A 90 -5.91 15.07 13.83
C LEU A 90 -7.12 16.00 14.04
N LEU A 91 -8.29 15.67 13.48
CA LEU A 91 -9.52 16.42 13.73
C LEU A 91 -9.93 16.36 15.21
N LEU A 92 -9.78 15.21 15.86
CA LEU A 92 -10.08 15.06 17.28
C LEU A 92 -9.14 15.91 18.14
N ASP A 93 -7.85 15.88 17.84
CA ASP A 93 -6.83 16.68 18.52
C ASP A 93 -7.10 18.18 18.37
N LEU A 94 -7.46 18.64 17.17
CA LEU A 94 -7.83 20.04 16.92
C LEU A 94 -9.08 20.45 17.70
N ARG A 95 -10.11 19.60 17.75
CA ARG A 95 -11.32 19.88 18.54
C ARG A 95 -11.01 19.99 20.03
N ALA A 96 -10.16 19.10 20.53
CA ALA A 96 -9.69 19.17 21.91
C ALA A 96 -8.93 20.49 22.14
N ALA A 97 -7.95 20.83 21.30
CA ALA A 97 -7.19 22.07 21.43
C ALA A 97 -8.09 23.32 21.42
N CYS A 98 -9.08 23.39 20.53
CA CYS A 98 -10.05 24.50 20.49
C CYS A 98 -10.91 24.57 21.77
N ALA A 99 -11.35 23.43 22.31
CA ALA A 99 -12.14 23.40 23.54
C ALA A 99 -11.33 23.88 24.75
N TRP A 100 -10.06 23.49 24.85
CA TRP A 100 -9.15 23.94 25.92
C TRP A 100 -8.88 25.44 25.83
N ALA A 101 -8.61 25.96 24.63
CA ALA A 101 -8.41 27.39 24.42
C ALA A 101 -9.65 28.22 24.80
N ALA A 102 -10.85 27.73 24.49
CA ALA A 102 -12.11 28.38 24.89
C ALA A 102 -12.29 28.38 26.41
N HIS A 103 -11.96 27.28 27.08
CA HIS A 103 -12.00 27.18 28.53
C HIS A 103 -11.02 28.16 29.20
N ASP A 104 -9.78 28.23 28.71
CA ASP A 104 -8.75 29.13 29.24
C ASP A 104 -9.17 30.61 29.09
N ALA A 105 -9.76 30.98 27.95
CA ALA A 105 -10.31 32.31 27.73
C ALA A 105 -11.43 32.65 28.73
N GLN A 106 -12.35 31.70 28.99
CA GLN A 106 -13.41 31.88 29.98
C GLN A 106 -12.85 32.04 31.39
N MET A 107 -11.84 31.24 31.77
CA MET A 107 -11.21 31.32 33.09
C MET A 107 -10.49 32.66 33.27
N ALA A 108 -9.74 33.12 32.27
CA ALA A 108 -9.09 34.43 32.29
C ALA A 108 -10.11 35.58 32.45
N GLN A 109 -11.26 35.50 31.76
CA GLN A 109 -12.34 36.48 31.91
C GLN A 109 -12.92 36.46 33.33
N ARG A 110 -13.16 35.28 33.92
CA ARG A 110 -13.67 35.16 35.29
C ARG A 110 -12.70 35.72 36.32
N THR A 111 -11.40 35.47 36.17
CA THR A 111 -10.38 36.01 37.07
C THR A 111 -10.36 37.54 37.01
N ARG A 112 -10.33 38.13 35.80
CA ARG A 112 -10.42 39.60 35.64
C ARG A 112 -11.68 40.19 36.27
N LEU A 113 -12.81 39.49 36.15
CA LEU A 113 -14.09 39.95 36.70
C LEU A 113 -14.09 39.89 38.23
N LYS A 114 -13.49 38.86 38.82
CA LYS A 114 -13.26 38.78 40.27
C LYS A 114 -12.34 39.89 40.77
N GLU A 115 -11.21 40.11 40.12
CA GLU A 115 -10.28 41.19 40.46
C GLU A 115 -10.96 42.56 40.39
N ALA A 116 -11.77 42.81 39.36
CA ALA A 116 -12.55 44.04 39.23
C ALA A 116 -13.62 44.19 40.32
N LEU A 117 -14.29 43.10 40.70
CA LEU A 117 -15.26 43.10 41.81
C LEU A 117 -14.59 43.37 43.16
N GLU A 118 -13.41 42.80 43.39
CA GLU A 118 -12.64 42.98 44.64
C GLU A 118 -12.10 44.41 44.78
N ARG A 119 -11.68 45.05 43.67
CA ARG A 119 -11.19 46.43 43.69
C ARG A 119 -12.31 47.48 43.83
N GLY A 120 -13.56 47.10 43.57
CA GLY A 120 -14.73 47.99 43.68
C GLY A 120 -14.82 49.05 42.55
N PRO A 121 -15.98 49.68 42.36
CA PRO A 121 -16.26 50.53 41.19
C PRO A 121 -15.51 51.87 41.14
N LEU A 122 -14.71 52.20 42.15
CA LEU A 122 -14.04 53.51 42.31
C LEU A 122 -12.51 53.43 42.40
N SER A 123 -11.89 52.25 42.23
CA SER A 123 -10.42 52.17 42.14
C SER A 123 -9.95 52.61 40.75
N GLN A 124 -9.21 53.71 40.64
CA GLN A 124 -8.51 54.05 39.40
C GLN A 124 -7.22 53.21 39.26
N PRO A 125 -6.85 52.82 38.03
CA PRO A 125 -5.56 52.19 37.80
C PRO A 125 -4.44 53.23 37.93
N ASP A 126 -3.38 52.87 38.68
CA ASP A 126 -2.09 53.57 38.65
C ASP A 126 -1.40 53.38 37.29
#